data_AF-A0A9P7CDC1-F1
#
_entry.id   AF-A0A9P7CDC1-F1
#
_cell.length_a   1.000
_cell.length_b   1.000
_cell.length_c   1.000
_cell.angle_alpha   90.00
_cell.angle_beta   90.00
_cell.angle_gamma   90.00
#
_symmetry.space_group_name_H-M   'P 1'
#
loop_
_entity.id
_entity.type
_entity.pdbx_description
1 polymer ?
#
loop_
_entity_poly.entity_id
_entity_poly.type
_entity_poly.pdbx_seq_one_letter_code
_entity_poly.pdbx_strand_id
1 'polypeptide(L)'
;MSSNQVLSLYRQFLRYGNKFASYNFRDYTIRRSRDGFRANMNETNPEKLAALIEKAKYDLAALKRQATISQMYTKGEHLVVEKHP
;
A
#
# COMPACT_ATOMS: atom_id res chain seq x y z
N MET A 1 20.33 -1.78 9.09
CA MET A 1 18.86 -1.55 9.00
C MET A 1 18.15 -2.84 9.35
N SER A 2 17.09 -2.82 10.16
CA SER A 2 16.47 -4.04 10.70
C SER A 2 15.32 -4.55 9.82
N SER A 3 15.27 -5.86 9.59
CA SER A 3 14.14 -6.56 8.93
C SER A 3 12.76 -6.14 9.49
N ASN A 4 12.70 -5.81 10.78
CA ASN A 4 11.48 -5.33 11.44
C ASN A 4 10.94 -4.00 10.89
N GLN A 5 11.81 -3.10 10.44
CA GLN A 5 11.38 -1.82 9.87
C GLN A 5 10.72 -2.00 8.51
N VAL A 6 11.29 -2.86 7.65
CA VAL A 6 10.72 -3.21 6.35
C VAL A 6 9.38 -3.91 6.51
N LEU A 7 9.28 -4.84 7.46
CA LEU A 7 8.05 -5.56 7.75
C LEU A 7 6.96 -4.64 8.32
N SER A 8 7.33 -3.69 9.19
CA SER A 8 6.43 -2.64 9.67
C SER A 8 5.90 -1.77 8.52
N LEU A 9 6.79 -1.39 7.59
CA LEU A 9 6.42 -0.60 6.42
C LEU A 9 5.43 -1.37 5.53
N TYR A 10 5.73 -2.65 5.24
CA TYR A 10 4.84 -3.53 4.48
C TYR A 10 3.44 -3.65 5.12
N ARG A 11 3.38 -3.88 6.43
CA ARG A 11 2.11 -3.94 7.17
C ARG A 11 1.33 -2.62 7.09
N GLN A 12 2.03 -1.47 7.11
CA GLN A 12 1.38 -0.18 6.94
C GLN A 12 0.78 -0.04 5.53
N PHE A 13 1.49 -0.45 4.48
CA PHE A 13 0.94 -0.46 3.11
C PHE A 13 -0.35 -1.27 3.02
N LEU A 14 -0.37 -2.49 3.58
CA LEU A 14 -1.58 -3.31 3.59
C LEU A 14 -2.70 -2.67 4.42
N ARG A 15 -2.38 -2.09 5.58
CA ARG A 15 -3.36 -1.46 6.46
C ARG A 15 -4.04 -0.28 5.78
N TYR A 16 -3.28 0.61 5.11
CA TYR A 16 -3.85 1.78 4.45
C TYR A 16 -4.44 1.46 3.07
N GLY A 17 -3.90 0.45 2.36
CA GLY A 17 -4.51 -0.06 1.13
C GLY A 17 -5.93 -0.61 1.36
N ASN A 18 -6.17 -1.26 2.50
CA ASN A 18 -7.50 -1.73 2.88
C ASN A 18 -8.49 -0.61 3.26
N LYS A 19 -8.01 0.63 3.45
CA LYS A 19 -8.88 1.77 3.80
C LYS A 19 -9.52 2.45 2.59
N PHE A 20 -9.08 2.12 1.37
CA PHE A 20 -9.74 2.63 0.17
C PHE A 20 -11.16 2.09 0.09
N ALA A 21 -12.11 2.99 -0.10
CA ALA A 21 -13.52 2.65 -0.16
C ALA A 21 -13.84 1.89 -1.45
N SER A 22 -13.33 2.37 -2.59
CA SER A 22 -13.45 1.69 -3.88
C SER A 22 -12.66 0.38 -3.93
N TYR A 23 -13.32 -0.70 -4.35
CA TYR A 23 -12.73 -2.02 -4.51
C TYR A 23 -11.50 -2.04 -5.43
N ASN A 24 -11.58 -1.37 -6.58
CA ASN A 24 -10.49 -1.37 -7.56
C ASN A 24 -9.20 -0.79 -6.97
N PHE A 25 -9.29 0.34 -6.25
CA PHE A 25 -8.13 0.96 -5.63
C PHE A 25 -7.59 0.14 -4.46
N ARG A 26 -8.48 -0.46 -3.66
CA ARG A 26 -8.10 -1.36 -2.56
C ARG A 26 -7.31 -2.56 -3.09
N ASP A 27 -7.88 -3.32 -4.01
CA ASP A 27 -7.26 -4.54 -4.54
C ASP A 27 -5.98 -4.25 -5.31
N TYR A 28 -5.99 -3.21 -6.15
CA TYR A 28 -4.77 -2.77 -6.85
C TYR A 28 -3.66 -2.40 -5.87
N THR A 29 -3.95 -1.60 -4.84
CA THR A 29 -2.95 -1.19 -3.86
C THR A 29 -2.37 -2.38 -3.11
N ILE A 30 -3.22 -3.31 -2.66
CA ILE A 30 -2.78 -4.50 -1.93
C ILE A 30 -1.88 -5.37 -2.82
N ARG A 31 -2.29 -5.63 -4.06
CA ARG A 31 -1.50 -6.39 -5.03
C ARG A 31 -0.17 -5.71 -5.32
N ARG A 32 -0.20 -4.43 -5.69
CA ARG A 32 1.02 -3.64 -6.02
C ARG A 32 2.01 -3.61 -4.86
N SER A 33 1.51 -3.50 -3.63
CA SER A 33 2.33 -3.54 -2.41
C SER A 33 2.97 -4.93 -2.23
N ARG A 34 2.20 -6.01 -2.35
CA ARG A 34 2.74 -7.38 -2.27
C ARG A 34 3.82 -7.62 -3.31
N ASP A 35 3.55 -7.27 -4.55
CA ASP A 35 4.47 -7.49 -5.67
C ASP A 35 5.75 -6.68 -5.50
N GLY A 36 5.64 -5.41 -5.10
CA GLY A 36 6.78 -4.54 -4.86
C GLY A 36 7.72 -5.04 -3.76
N PHE A 37 7.16 -5.48 -2.62
CA PHE A 37 7.98 -6.00 -1.52
C PHE A 37 8.57 -7.38 -1.84
N ARG A 38 7.83 -8.26 -2.52
CA ARG A 38 8.35 -9.58 -2.93
C ARG A 38 9.45 -9.48 -3.97
N ALA A 39 9.29 -8.62 -4.97
CA ALA A 39 10.29 -8.43 -6.01
C ALA A 39 11.66 -7.97 -5.47
N ASN A 40 11.68 -7.29 -4.32
CA ASN A 40 12.89 -6.78 -3.69
C ASN A 40 13.28 -7.53 -2.41
N MET A 41 12.66 -8.67 -2.11
CA MET A 41 12.88 -9.41 -0.85
C MET A 41 14.32 -9.90 -0.68
N ASN A 42 14.99 -10.21 -1.80
CA ASN A 42 16.35 -10.76 -1.82
C ASN A 42 17.40 -9.71 -2.21
N GLU A 43 17.05 -8.42 -2.22
CA GLU A 43 18.03 -7.36 -2.50
C GLU A 43 19.00 -7.23 -1.33
N THR A 44 20.29 -7.37 -1.61
CA THR A 44 21.37 -7.36 -0.61
C THR A 44 22.24 -6.12 -0.71
N ASN A 45 22.14 -5.34 -1.81
CA ASN A 45 22.89 -4.10 -1.96
C ASN A 45 22.36 -3.04 -0.98
N PRO A 46 23.19 -2.55 -0.03
CA PRO A 46 22.76 -1.59 0.98
C PRO A 46 22.24 -0.26 0.43
N GLU A 47 22.84 0.26 -0.64
CA GLU A 47 22.45 1.54 -1.26
C GLU A 47 21.09 1.41 -1.94
N LYS A 48 20.87 0.33 -2.69
CA LYS A 48 19.58 0.04 -3.31
C LYS A 48 18.49 -0.15 -2.26
N LEU A 49 18.79 -0.89 -1.19
CA LEU A 49 17.84 -1.11 -0.10
C LEU A 49 17.45 0.21 0.57
N ALA A 50 18.41 1.10 0.83
CA ALA A 50 18.15 2.42 1.39
C ALA A 50 17.23 3.25 0.46
N ALA A 51 17.54 3.28 -0.85
CA ALA A 51 16.73 3.98 -1.84
C ALA A 51 15.30 3.42 -1.94
N LEU A 52 15.15 2.09 -1.93
CA LEU A 52 13.85 1.42 -1.95
C LEU A 52 13.01 1.74 -0.70
N ILE A 53 13.65 1.77 0.47
CA ILE A 53 12.98 2.11 1.74
C ILE A 53 12.52 3.57 1.72
N GLU A 54 13.36 4.51 1.30
CA GLU A 54 12.97 5.92 1.21
C GLU A 54 11.83 6.13 0.23
N LYS A 55 11.91 5.48 -0.94
CA LYS A 55 10.79 5.46 -1.89
C LYS A 55 9.52 4.90 -1.26
N ALA A 56 9.61 3.79 -0.55
CA ALA A 56 8.45 3.16 0.09
C ALA A 56 7.87 4.04 1.21
N LYS A 57 8.68 4.82 1.95
CA LYS A 57 8.17 5.81 2.92
C LYS A 57 7.41 6.94 2.22
N TYR A 58 7.95 7.47 1.12
CA TYR A 58 7.30 8.49 0.32
C TYR A 58 5.95 8.00 -0.24
N ASP A 59 5.95 6.81 -0.85
CA ASP A 59 4.77 6.17 -1.40
C ASP A 59 3.72 5.91 -0.31
N LEU A 60 4.14 5.47 0.89
CA LEU A 60 3.25 5.27 2.03
C LEU A 60 2.59 6.58 2.47
N ALA A 61 3.32 7.70 2.49
CA ALA A 61 2.74 8.99 2.84
C ALA A 61 1.67 9.43 1.82
N ALA A 62 1.93 9.21 0.53
CA ALA A 62 0.93 9.43 -0.52
C ALA A 62 -0.28 8.52 -0.35
N LEU A 63 -0.05 7.23 -0.07
CA LEU A 63 -1.11 6.25 0.14
C LEU A 63 -2.03 6.63 1.31
N LYS A 64 -1.47 7.10 2.43
CA LYS A 64 -2.23 7.58 3.58
C LYS A 64 -3.17 8.72 3.19
N ARG A 65 -2.68 9.71 2.45
CA ARG A 65 -3.50 10.84 1.97
C ARG A 65 -4.61 10.37 1.04
N GLN A 66 -4.28 9.53 0.07
CA GLN A 66 -5.24 9.03 -0.92
C GLN A 66 -6.32 8.15 -0.29
N ALA A 67 -5.97 7.32 0.69
CA ALA A 67 -6.95 6.54 1.45
C ALA A 67 -7.94 7.46 2.20
N THR A 68 -7.45 8.52 2.84
CA THR A 68 -8.31 9.50 3.53
C THR A 68 -9.22 10.23 2.55
N ILE A 69 -8.68 10.72 1.42
CA ILE A 69 -9.47 11.39 0.37
C ILE A 69 -10.53 10.44 -0.19
N SER A 70 -10.16 9.19 -0.47
CA SER A 70 -11.11 8.16 -0.93
C SER A 70 -12.29 8.03 0.03
N GLN A 71 -12.05 8.02 1.35
CA GLN A 71 -13.13 7.93 2.34
C GLN A 71 -14.02 9.18 2.39
N MET A 72 -13.47 10.37 2.11
CA MET A 72 -14.23 11.62 2.12
C MET A 72 -15.18 11.77 0.92
N TYR A 73 -14.78 11.28 -0.25
CA TYR A 73 -15.48 11.53 -1.51
C TYR A 73 -16.18 10.29 -2.10
N THR A 74 -16.09 9.12 -1.46
CA THR A 74 -16.86 7.96 -1.89
C THR A 74 -18.30 8.14 -1.44
N LYS A 75 -19.15 8.61 -2.36
CA LYS A 75 -20.59 8.36 -2.29
C LYS A 75 -20.78 6.84 -2.40
N GLY A 76 -21.69 6.25 -1.64
CA GLY A 76 -21.87 4.79 -1.48
C GLY A 76 -22.25 3.99 -2.74
N GLU A 77 -21.84 4.45 -3.93
CA GLU A 77 -21.90 3.72 -5.18
C GLU A 77 -20.80 2.66 -5.20
N HIS A 78 -21.17 1.50 -4.67
CA HIS A 78 -20.43 0.27 -4.86
C HIS A 78 -20.52 -0.15 -6.32
N LEU A 79 -19.41 -0.65 -6.89
CA LEU A 79 -19.48 -1.25 -8.22
C LEU A 79 -20.43 -2.46 -8.18
N VAL A 80 -21.08 -2.76 -9.31
CA VAL A 80 -22.01 -3.91 -9.44
C VAL A 80 -21.35 -5.25 -9.05
N VAL A 81 -20.02 -5.32 -9.13
CA VAL A 81 -19.20 -6.48 -8.77
C VAL A 81 -18.93 -6.62 -7.27
N GLU A 82 -19.22 -5.61 -6.46
CA GLU A 82 -19.09 -5.65 -5.02
C GLU A 82 -20.35 -6.28 -4.41
N LYS A 83 -20.21 -7.41 -3.70
CA LYS A 83 -21.34 -7.99 -2.96
C LYS A 83 -21.84 -6.96 -1.95
N HIS A 84 -23.15 -6.71 -1.93
CA HIS A 84 -23.77 -6.01 -0.81
C HIS A 84 -23.47 -6.79 0.49
N PRO A 85 -23.12 -6.09 1.58
CA PRO A 85 -22.89 -6.72 2.87
C PRO A 85 -24.14 -7.45 3.40
#